data_AF-A0A0P6WYZ4-F1
#
_entry.id   AF-A0A0P6WYZ4-F1
#
_cell.length_a   1.000
_cell.length_b   1.000
_cell.length_c   1.000
_cell.angle_alpha   90.00
_cell.angle_beta   90.00
_cell.angle_gamma   90.00
#
_symmetry.space_group_name_H-M   'P 1'
#
loop_
_entity.id
_entity.type
_entity.pdbx_description
1 polymer ?
#
loop_
_entity_poly.entity_id
_entity_poly.type
_entity_poly.pdbx_seq_one_letter_code
_entity_poly.pdbx_strand_id
1 'polypeptide(L)'
;MPDNAYVLTATGPDRVGFVATVSSFCANNNINILDLSTTSANGEYVMILITDLSKCPSMEAIRRDLQDFAREKGLRIVLQHYDIFRAVNEINLPIH
;
A
#
# COMPACT_ATOMS: atom_id res chain seq x y z
N MET A 1 4.61 13.57 6.21
CA MET A 1 4.19 12.15 6.23
C MET A 1 4.50 11.58 7.61
N PRO A 2 3.70 10.65 8.15
CA PRO A 2 4.01 9.95 9.41
C PRO A 2 5.30 9.12 9.30
N ASP A 3 5.94 8.84 10.44
CA ASP A 3 7.18 8.04 10.49
C ASP A 3 6.94 6.58 10.03
N ASN A 4 5.77 6.02 10.36
CA ASN A 4 5.36 4.68 9.91
C ASN A 4 4.55 4.73 8.60
N ALA A 5 4.96 5.58 7.67
CA ALA A 5 4.35 5.64 6.35
C ALA A 5 4.90 4.52 5.44
N TYR A 6 4.00 3.81 4.75
CA TYR A 6 4.34 2.77 3.80
C TYR A 6 3.56 2.93 2.51
N VAL A 7 4.18 2.54 1.40
CA VAL A 7 3.51 2.37 0.11
C VAL A 7 3.08 0.90 -0.02
N LEU A 8 1.78 0.68 -0.14
CA LEU A 8 1.17 -0.62 -0.42
C LEU A 8 0.68 -0.63 -1.86
N THR A 9 1.28 -1.49 -2.68
CA THR A 9 0.88 -1.69 -4.08
C THR A 9 0.20 -3.04 -4.21
N ALA A 10 -1.07 -3.03 -4.64
CA ALA A 10 -1.84 -4.22 -4.95
C ALA A 10 -2.09 -4.31 -6.46
N THR A 11 -1.84 -5.47 -7.04
CA THR A 11 -2.03 -5.72 -8.47
C THR A 11 -2.76 -7.04 -8.70
N GLY A 12 -3.69 -7.07 -9.65
CA GLY A 12 -4.36 -8.29 -10.05
C GLY A 12 -5.37 -8.07 -11.17
N PRO A 13 -6.17 -9.09 -11.52
CA PRO A 13 -7.18 -8.98 -12.56
C PRO A 13 -8.23 -7.93 -12.18
N ASP A 14 -8.63 -7.11 -13.16
CA ASP A 14 -9.72 -6.14 -12.97
C ASP A 14 -11.03 -6.89 -12.70
N ARG A 15 -11.62 -6.61 -11.54
CA ARG A 15 -12.89 -7.19 -11.11
C ARG A 15 -13.60 -6.27 -10.13
N VAL A 16 -14.92 -6.33 -10.17
CA VAL A 16 -15.78 -5.62 -9.22
C VAL A 16 -15.36 -5.98 -7.79
N GLY A 17 -15.22 -4.95 -6.97
CA GLY A 17 -14.86 -5.10 -5.55
C GLY A 17 -13.35 -5.12 -5.25
N PHE A 18 -12.47 -4.89 -6.23
CA PHE A 18 -11.01 -4.81 -5.98
C PHE A 18 -10.68 -3.79 -4.88
N VAL A 19 -11.10 -2.53 -5.06
CA VAL A 19 -10.86 -1.45 -4.10
C VAL A 19 -11.43 -1.79 -2.72
N ALA A 20 -12.67 -2.28 -2.68
CA ALA A 20 -13.33 -2.67 -1.43
C ALA A 20 -12.59 -3.82 -0.71
N THR A 21 -12.04 -4.77 -1.46
CA THR A 21 -11.30 -5.91 -0.91
C THR A 21 -10.00 -5.44 -0.24
N VAL A 22 -9.24 -4.57 -0.92
CA VAL A 22 -7.97 -4.04 -0.38
C VAL A 22 -8.22 -3.05 0.76
N SER A 23 -9.19 -2.15 0.64
CA SER A 23 -9.49 -1.20 1.72
C SER A 23 -10.05 -1.88 2.98
N SER A 24 -10.83 -2.96 2.82
CA SER A 24 -11.30 -3.76 3.95
C SER A 24 -10.15 -4.47 4.66
N PHE A 25 -9.15 -4.95 3.93
CA PHE A 25 -7.93 -5.49 4.54
C PHE A 25 -7.25 -4.43 5.41
N CYS A 26 -7.08 -3.21 4.90
CA CYS A 26 -6.49 -2.11 5.69
C CYS A 26 -7.30 -1.81 6.95
N ALA A 27 -8.62 -1.68 6.83
CA ALA A 27 -9.50 -1.38 7.95
C ALA A 27 -9.44 -2.47 9.05
N ASN A 28 -9.50 -3.75 8.66
CA ASN A 28 -9.45 -4.88 9.60
C ASN A 28 -8.11 -4.97 10.36
N ASN A 29 -7.05 -4.42 9.77
CA ASN A 29 -5.69 -4.43 10.33
C ASN A 29 -5.31 -3.12 11.02
N ASN A 30 -6.24 -2.18 11.21
CA ASN A 30 -5.98 -0.84 11.75
C ASN A 30 -4.90 -0.07 10.95
N ILE A 31 -4.86 -0.28 9.64
CA ILE A 31 -4.01 0.47 8.71
C ILE A 31 -4.80 1.68 8.23
N ASN A 32 -4.27 2.87 8.48
CA ASN A 32 -4.87 4.10 7.98
C ASN A 32 -4.41 4.35 6.52
N ILE A 33 -5.33 4.75 5.64
CA ILE A 33 -5.00 5.13 4.26
C ILE A 33 -4.87 6.65 4.19
N LEU A 34 -3.69 7.15 3.86
CA LEU A 34 -3.38 8.57 3.73
C LEU A 34 -3.65 9.09 2.31
N ASP A 35 -3.38 8.26 1.31
CA ASP A 35 -3.60 8.57 -0.10
C ASP A 35 -3.85 7.28 -0.88
N LEU A 36 -4.58 7.39 -1.98
CA LEU A 36 -5.03 6.27 -2.81
C LEU A 36 -5.04 6.70 -4.27
N SER A 37 -4.42 5.89 -5.12
CA SER A 37 -4.55 6.00 -6.57
C SER A 37 -4.75 4.61 -7.18
N THR A 38 -5.46 4.58 -8.30
CA THR A 38 -5.71 3.36 -9.06
C THR A 38 -5.51 3.61 -10.53
N THR A 39 -5.00 2.61 -11.24
CA THR A 39 -4.86 2.66 -12.69
C THR A 39 -5.01 1.27 -13.28
N SER A 40 -5.48 1.19 -14.52
CA SER A 40 -5.44 -0.04 -15.31
C SER A 40 -4.19 0.01 -16.18
N ALA A 41 -3.24 -0.91 -15.94
CA ALA A 41 -1.96 -0.96 -16.63
C ALA A 41 -1.65 -2.39 -17.08
N ASN A 42 -1.27 -2.55 -18.36
CA ASN A 42 -0.88 -3.85 -18.94
C ASN A 42 -1.93 -4.97 -18.74
N GLY A 43 -3.21 -4.62 -18.73
CA GLY A 43 -4.30 -5.59 -18.51
C GLY A 43 -4.52 -6.00 -17.05
N GLU A 44 -3.80 -5.41 -16.11
CA GLU A 44 -4.02 -5.57 -14.67
C GLU A 44 -4.57 -4.29 -14.04
N TYR A 45 -5.36 -4.45 -12.99
CA TYR A 45 -5.76 -3.35 -12.13
C TYR A 45 -4.70 -3.18 -11.04
N VAL A 46 -4.20 -1.95 -10.92
CA VAL A 46 -3.15 -1.57 -9.97
C VAL A 46 -3.72 -0.54 -9.01
N MET A 47 -3.56 -0.80 -7.72
CA MET A 47 -3.94 0.10 -6.64
C MET A 47 -2.71 0.42 -5.81
N ILE A 48 -2.40 1.71 -5.67
CA ILE A 48 -1.27 2.21 -4.91
C ILE A 48 -1.81 3.03 -3.75
N LEU A 49 -1.39 2.67 -2.55
CA LEU A 49 -1.85 3.26 -1.30
C LEU A 49 -0.65 3.82 -0.54
N ILE A 50 -0.75 5.06 -0.09
CA ILE A 50 0.10 5.56 0.98
C ILE A 50 -0.64 5.28 2.29
N THR A 51 0.00 4.55 3.18
CA THR A 51 -0.61 4.01 4.39
C THR A 51 0.19 4.40 5.63
N ASP A 52 -0.49 4.52 6.76
CA ASP A 52 0.12 4.72 8.07
C ASP A 52 -0.17 3.50 8.96
N LEU A 53 0.91 2.80 9.33
CA LEU A 53 0.86 1.57 10.11
C LEU A 53 1.13 1.83 11.61
N SER A 54 1.16 3.08 12.06
CA SER A 54 1.42 3.44 13.47
C SER A 54 0.44 2.84 14.48
N LYS A 55 -0.77 2.49 14.05
CA LYS A 55 -1.81 1.85 14.87
C LYS A 55 -1.84 0.32 14.74
N CYS A 56 -0.95 -0.26 13.94
CA CYS A 56 -0.85 -1.71 13.79
C CYS A 56 -0.16 -2.32 15.02
N PRO A 57 -0.69 -3.40 15.59
CA PRO A 57 -0.14 -3.98 16.81
C PRO A 57 1.18 -4.73 16.59
N SER A 58 1.41 -5.27 15.39
CA SER A 58 2.63 -6.02 15.06
C SER A 58 2.90 -6.04 13.56
N MET A 59 4.08 -5.57 13.15
CA MET A 59 4.53 -5.65 11.75
C MET A 59 4.66 -7.10 11.25
N GLU A 60 5.04 -8.03 12.13
CA GLU A 60 5.10 -9.46 11.78
C GLU A 60 3.72 -10.04 11.47
N ALA A 61 2.70 -9.62 12.23
CA ALA A 61 1.32 -10.01 11.96
C ALA A 61 0.86 -9.46 10.60
N ILE A 62 1.05 -8.15 10.36
CA ILE A 62 0.71 -7.52 9.07
C ILE A 62 1.39 -8.24 7.90
N ARG A 63 2.66 -8.61 8.03
CA ARG A 63 3.36 -9.36 6.99
C ARG A 63 2.71 -10.72 6.70
N ARG A 64 2.34 -11.47 7.73
CA ARG A 64 1.64 -12.77 7.56
C ARG A 64 0.27 -12.56 6.93
N ASP A 65 -0.50 -11.61 7.43
CA ASP A 65 -1.85 -11.32 6.95
C ASP A 65 -1.84 -10.86 5.48
N LEU A 66 -0.85 -10.05 5.07
CA LEU A 66 -0.64 -9.68 3.68
C LEU A 66 -0.31 -10.86 2.77
N GLN A 67 0.52 -11.80 3.24
CA GLN A 67 0.87 -13.01 2.49
C GLN A 67 -0.35 -13.91 2.27
N ASP A 68 -1.16 -14.09 3.31
CA ASP A 68 -2.39 -14.88 3.25
C ASP A 68 -3.46 -14.20 2.38
N PHE A 69 -3.65 -12.89 2.54
CA PHE A 69 -4.54 -12.08 1.72
C PHE A 69 -4.17 -12.13 0.24
N ALA A 70 -2.88 -11.97 -0.08
CA ALA A 70 -2.38 -12.05 -1.45
C ALA A 70 -2.69 -13.42 -2.08
N ARG A 71 -2.44 -14.51 -1.34
CA ARG A 71 -2.71 -15.88 -1.79
C ARG A 71 -4.20 -16.15 -1.98
N GLU A 72 -5.02 -15.79 -0.99
CA GLU A 72 -6.47 -16.05 -1.01
C GLU A 72 -7.17 -15.27 -2.14
N LYS A 73 -6.80 -14.00 -2.33
CA LYS A 73 -7.43 -13.15 -3.34
C LYS A 73 -6.79 -13.29 -4.71
N GLY A 74 -5.66 -14.01 -4.85
CA GLY A 74 -4.92 -14.10 -6.10
C GLY A 74 -4.38 -12.73 -6.55
N LEU A 75 -3.86 -11.96 -5.60
CA LEU A 75 -3.29 -10.63 -5.83
C LEU A 75 -1.78 -10.66 -5.60
N ARG A 76 -1.07 -9.80 -6.33
CA ARG A 76 0.33 -9.47 -6.04
C ARG A 76 0.35 -8.25 -5.14
N ILE A 77 1.00 -8.35 -3.98
CA ILE A 77 1.06 -7.27 -3.01
C ILE A 77 2.52 -6.95 -2.69
N VAL A 78 2.85 -5.66 -2.69
CA VAL A 78 4.16 -5.13 -2.29
C VAL A 78 3.94 -4.06 -1.23
N LEU A 79 4.66 -4.15 -0.12
CA LEU A 79 4.66 -3.14 0.94
C LEU A 79 6.09 -2.62 1.14
N GLN A 80 6.28 -1.30 1.06
CA GLN A 80 7.60 -0.65 1.16
C GLN A 80 7.54 0.54 2.11
N HIS A 81 8.59 0.75 2.90
CA HIS A 81 8.69 1.95 3.73
C HIS A 81 8.74 3.20 2.84
N TYR A 82 7.98 4.23 3.18
CA TYR A 82 7.88 5.44 2.36
C TYR A 82 9.23 6.17 2.23
N ASP A 83 10.10 6.05 3.24
CA ASP A 83 11.43 6.68 3.22
C ASP A 83 12.32 6.28 2.04
N ILE A 84 12.10 5.08 1.47
CA ILE A 84 12.81 4.65 0.26
C ILE A 84 12.54 5.63 -0.91
N PHE A 85 11.35 6.23 -0.96
CA PHE A 85 10.97 7.21 -1.98
C PHE A 85 11.42 8.63 -1.64
N ARG A 86 11.62 8.96 -0.35
CA ARG A 86 12.21 10.23 0.09
C ARG A 86 13.69 10.32 -0.29
N ALA A 87 14.44 9.25 -0.05
CA ALA A 87 15.88 9.21 -0.28
C ALA A 87 16.27 9.41 -1.76
N VAL A 88 15.34 9.19 -2.70
CA VAL A 88 15.60 9.27 -4.15
C VAL A 88 15.33 10.68 -4.72
N ASN A 89 14.64 11.58 -4.01
CA ASN A 89 14.11 12.84 -4.58
C ASN A 89 14.50 14.15 -3.85
N GLU A 90 15.45 14.13 -2.92
CA GLU A 90 15.96 15.38 -2.31
C GLU A 90 16.95 16.09 -3.26
N ILE A 91 16.43 16.79 -4.27
CA ILE A 91 17.14 17.90 -4.92
C ILE A 91 16.69 19.19 -4.25
N ASN A 92 17.46 19.69 -3.29
CA ASN A 92 17.29 21.03 -2.74
C ASN A 92 17.72 22.06 -3.80
N LEU A 93 16.77 22.55 -4.61
CA LEU A 93 17.02 23.71 -5.47
C LEU A 93 16.93 24.98 -4.59
N PRO A 94 18.01 25.77 -4.50
CA PRO A 94 17.95 27.03 -3.77
C PRO A 94 16.99 27.98 -4.48
N ILE A 95 16.04 28.53 -3.72
CA ILE A 95 15.20 29.63 -4.18
C ILE A 95 16.09 30.89 -4.12
N HIS A 96 16.36 31.51 -5.27
CA HIS A 96 16.99 32.84 -5.34
C HIS A 96 15.93 33.93 -5.10
#